data_AF-A0A7J7GTV4-F1
#
_entry.id   AF-A0A7J7GTV4-F1
#
_cell.length_a   1.000
_cell.length_b   1.000
_cell.length_c   1.000
_cell.angle_alpha   90.00
_cell.angle_beta   90.00
_cell.angle_gamma   90.00
#
_symmetry.space_group_name_H-M   'P 1'
#
loop_
_entity.id
_entity.type
_entity.pdbx_description
1 polymer ?
#
loop_
_entity_poly.entity_id
_entity_poly.type
_entity_poly.pdbx_seq_one_letter_code
_entity_poly.pdbx_strand_id
1 'polypeptide(L)' 'MIFKGIEKRTARELEEEIENMGGHLNAYTSREHTAYYAKVMDNDVPKALDILADILQNSKFDENRINR' A
#
# COMPACT_ATOMS: atom_id res chain seq x y z
N MET A 1 9.27 2.41 -0.89
CA MET A 1 8.98 3.65 -1.63
C MET A 1 7.49 3.78 -1.86
N ILE A 2 6.87 2.85 -2.59
CA ILE A 2 5.44 2.92 -2.93
C ILE A 2 4.48 2.88 -1.72
N PHE A 3 4.88 2.22 -0.63
CA PHE A 3 4.12 2.23 0.64
C PHE A 3 4.41 3.43 1.55
N LYS A 4 5.30 4.35 1.14
CA LYS A 4 5.73 5.49 1.99
C LYS A 4 4.83 6.74 1.88
N GLY A 5 3.71 6.65 1.15
CA GLY A 5 2.70 7.70 1.08
C GLY A 5 2.04 7.79 -0.29
N ILE A 6 0.74 8.05 -0.28
CA ILE A 6 -0.09 8.35 -1.46
C ILE A 6 -0.65 9.76 -1.31
N GLU A 7 -1.15 10.35 -2.40
CA GLU A 7 -1.64 11.73 -2.39
C GLU A 7 -2.73 11.99 -1.34
N LYS A 8 -3.57 10.99 -1.06
CA LYS A 8 -4.68 11.09 -0.10
C LYS A 8 -4.35 10.66 1.33
N ARG A 9 -3.30 9.86 1.56
CA ARG A 9 -3.02 9.22 2.87
C ARG A 9 -1.51 9.09 3.10
N THR A 10 -1.08 9.34 4.33
CA THR A 10 0.30 9.10 4.75
C THR A 10 0.58 7.60 4.88
N ALA A 11 1.86 7.21 4.87
CA ALA A 11 2.28 5.82 5.11
C ALA A 11 1.69 5.23 6.39
N ARG A 12 1.68 6.02 7.47
CA ARG A 12 1.17 5.60 8.79
C ARG A 12 -0.33 5.34 8.75
N GLU A 13 -1.10 6.25 8.13
CA GLU A 13 -2.55 6.07 8.01
C GLU A 13 -2.88 4.81 7.19
N LEU A 14 -2.11 4.54 6.14
CA LEU A 14 -2.27 3.35 5.32
C LEU A 14 -1.97 2.06 6.10
N GLU A 15 -0.89 2.05 6.89
CA GLU A 15 -0.54 0.94 7.78
C GLU A 15 -1.62 0.72 8.85
N GLU A 16 -2.05 1.79 9.55
CA GLU A 16 -3.10 1.72 10.56
C GLU A 16 -4.43 1.23 9.98
N GLU A 17 -4.78 1.63 8.76
CA GLU A 17 -6.01 1.21 8.11
C GLU A 17 -6.02 -0.29 7.77
N ILE A 18 -4.89 -0.81 7.28
CA ILE A 18 -4.71 -2.24 6.98
C ILE A 18 -4.66 -3.07 8.27
N GLU A 19 -3.99 -2.59 9.31
CA GLU A 19 -3.96 -3.29 10.61
C GLU A 19 -5.34 -3.32 11.29
N ASN A 20 -6.09 -2.22 11.22
CA ASN A 20 -7.44 -2.14 11.82
C ASN A 20 -8.45 -3.11 11.17
N MET A 21 -8.26 -3.50 9.91
CA MET A 21 -9.06 -4.54 9.26
C MET A 21 -8.54 -5.97 9.51
N GLY A 22 -7.48 -6.13 10.32
CA GLY A 22 -6.79 -7.41 10.50
C GLY A 22 -6.13 -7.92 9.23
N GLY A 23 -5.90 -7.03 8.26
CA GLY A 23 -5.33 -7.33 6.96
C GLY A 23 -3.80 -7.25 6.99
N HIS A 24 -3.19 -7.74 5.91
CA HIS A 24 -1.76 -7.62 5.70
C HIS A 24 -1.47 -7.29 4.23
N LEU A 25 -0.76 -6.19 4.01
CA LEU A 25 -0.33 -5.70 2.71
C LEU A 25 1.17 -5.99 2.53
N ASN A 26 1.59 -6.46 1.35
CA ASN A 26 3.00 -6.68 1.08
C ASN A 26 3.34 -6.52 -0.41
N ALA A 27 4.64 -6.45 -0.70
CA ALA A 27 5.15 -6.46 -2.06
C ALA A 27 6.43 -7.28 -2.18
N TYR A 28 6.65 -7.87 -3.34
CA TYR A 28 7.94 -8.43 -3.72
C TYR A 28 8.24 -8.17 -5.19
N THR A 29 9.53 -8.13 -5.52
CA THR A 29 10.03 -7.95 -6.88
C THR A 29 11.02 -9.06 -7.20
N SER A 30 10.83 -9.65 -8.38
CA SER A 30 11.73 -10.61 -9.02
C SER A 30 12.36 -9.95 -10.26
N ARG A 31 13.14 -10.72 -11.03
CA ARG A 31 13.79 -10.24 -12.26
C ARG A 31 12.79 -9.78 -13.33
N GLU A 32 11.64 -10.45 -13.43
CA GLU A 32 10.70 -10.24 -14.53
C GLU A 32 9.28 -9.90 -14.05
N HIS A 33 9.03 -9.87 -12.74
CA HIS A 33 7.69 -9.66 -12.21
C HIS A 33 7.76 -9.00 -10.84
N THR A 34 6.81 -8.12 -10.59
CA THR A 34 6.59 -7.47 -9.31
C THR A 34 5.16 -7.73 -8.89
N ALA A 35 4.96 -8.08 -7.63
CA ALA A 35 3.66 -8.31 -7.05
C ALA A 35 3.42 -7.36 -5.89
N TYR A 36 2.26 -6.71 -5.91
CA TYR A 36 1.67 -5.99 -4.79
C TYR A 36 0.39 -6.72 -4.42
N TYR A 37 0.25 -7.14 -3.16
CA TYR A 37 -0.88 -7.95 -2.75
C TYR A 37 -1.33 -7.60 -1.33
N ALA A 38 -2.61 -7.88 -1.07
CA ALA A 38 -3.23 -7.74 0.23
C ALA A 38 -3.92 -9.06 0.61
N LYS A 39 -3.78 -9.47 1.86
CA LYS A 39 -4.60 -10.51 2.49
C LYS A 39 -5.54 -9.83 3.46
N VAL A 40 -6.84 -9.98 3.27
CA VAL A 40 -7.87 -9.33 4.08
C VAL A 40 -9.05 -10.27 4.31
N MET A 41 -9.92 -9.92 5.24
CA MET A 41 -11.21 -10.58 5.39
C MET A 41 -12.09 -10.31 4.17
N ASP A 42 -13.07 -11.18 3.94
CA ASP A 42 -13.99 -11.13 2.80
C ASP A 42 -14.71 -9.77 2.66
N ASN A 43 -15.17 -9.23 3.79
CA ASN A 43 -15.88 -7.94 3.82
C ASN A 43 -14.98 -6.74 3.48
N ASP A 44 -13.66 -6.89 3.59
CA ASP A 44 -12.69 -5.80 3.38
C ASP A 44 -12.06 -5.83 1.98
N VAL A 45 -12.41 -6.80 1.13
CA VAL A 45 -11.90 -6.90 -0.26
C VAL A 45 -12.08 -5.60 -1.07
N PRO A 46 -13.24 -4.92 -1.07
CA PRO A 46 -13.41 -3.67 -1.80
C PRO A 46 -12.44 -2.59 -1.32
N LYS A 47 -12.20 -2.54 0.00
CA LYS A 47 -11.32 -1.56 0.64
C LYS A 47 -9.85 -1.85 0.34
N ALA A 48 -9.44 -3.11 0.37
CA ALA A 48 -8.10 -3.53 -0.02
C ALA A 48 -7.81 -3.22 -1.51
N LEU A 49 -8.80 -3.37 -2.38
CA LEU A 49 -8.68 -3.05 -3.80
C LEU A 49 -8.52 -1.54 -4.03
N ASP A 50 -9.30 -0.71 -3.34
CA ASP A 50 -9.14 0.75 -3.35
C ASP A 50 -7.73 1.16 -2.92
N ILE A 51 -7.25 0.60 -1.81
CA ILE A 51 -5.91 0.85 -1.29
C ILE A 51 -4.84 0.46 -2.31
N LEU A 52 -4.92 -0.75 -2.89
CA LEU A 52 -3.96 -1.19 -3.91
C LEU A 52 -3.98 -0.29 -5.15
N ALA A 53 -5.16 0.13 -5.61
CA ALA A 53 -5.29 1.03 -6.75
C ALA A 53 -4.64 2.39 -6.47
N ASP A 54 -4.89 2.95 -5.28
CA ASP A 54 -4.37 4.27 -4.89
C ASP A 54 -2.83 4.24 -4.75
N ILE A 55 -2.28 3.16 -4.19
CA ILE A 55 -0.82 2.93 -4.11
C ILE A 55 -0.20 2.83 -5.50
N LEU A 56 -0.83 2.11 -6.43
CA LEU A 56 -0.27 1.88 -7.76
C LEU A 56 -0.39 3.11 -8.68
N GLN A 57 -1.42 3.94 -8.50
CA GLN A 57 -1.72 5.06 -9.39
C GLN A 57 -1.23 6.41 -8.85
N ASN A 58 -1.31 6.63 -7.53
CA ASN A 58 -1.13 7.94 -6.90
C ASN A 58 -0.02 7.96 -5.83
N SER A 59 0.96 7.05 -5.95
CA SER A 59 2.13 7.04 -5.07
C SER A 59 2.97 8.31 -5.23
N LYS A 60 3.26 8.97 -4.11
CA LYS A 60 4.07 10.20 -4.08
C LYS A 60 5.47 9.91 -3.55
N PHE A 61 6.49 10.26 -4.33
CA PHE A 61 7.89 10.06 -3.96
C PHE A 61 8.47 11.37 -3.43
N ASP A 62 8.41 11.55 -2.11
CA ASP A 62 9.00 12.70 -1.42
C ASP A 62 10.51 12.51 -1.19
N GLU A 63 11.34 13.48 -1.57
CA GLU A 63 12.81 13.37 -1.49
C GLU A 63 13.31 13.02 -0.07
N ASN A 64 12.70 13.56 0.98
CA ASN A 64 13.11 13.25 2.36
C ASN A 64 12.81 11.81 2.75
N ARG A 65 11.82 11.17 2.09
CA ARG A 65 11.45 9.76 2.29
C ARG A 65 12.27 8.81 1.43
N ILE A 66 12.83 9.29 0.31
CA ILE A 66 13.76 8.55 -0.55
C ILE A 66 15.12 8.46 0.14
N ASN A 67 15.61 9.57 0.69
CA ASN A 67 16.92 9.68 1.33
C ASN A 67 17.00 9.10 2.76
N ARG A 68 15.97 8.35 3.17
CA ARG A 68 15.80 7.70 4.48
C ARG A 68 15.63 6.20 4.32
#